data_AF-A0A2N1URX5-F1
#
_entry.id   AF-A0A2N1URX5-F1
#
_cell.length_a   1.000
_cell.length_b   1.000
_cell.length_c   1.000
_cell.angle_alpha   90.00
_cell.angle_beta   90.00
_cell.angle_gamma   90.00
#
_symmetry.space_group_name_H-M   'P 1'
#
loop_
_entity.id
_entity.type
_entity.pdbx_description
1 polymer ?
#
loop_
_entity_poly.entity_id
_entity_poly.type
_entity_poly.pdbx_seq_one_letter_code
_entity_poly.pdbx_strand_id
1 'polypeptide(L)'
;MPEPKQNAETPLIPRQVLFGNPERVSPRISPNGQYLAYIAPDEGVLNVWVRSLGAEDDRAVTRDRDRGIRSYFWAHNSRHLLYLQDSGGNENWRIHGVDLTTGVERDYTPFDLVQAQVLQRDKRFPDELLIGLNQDNPQVHDVYRLNVDTGELHKVAENPGNFIGWVADADFAVRVAVAAEPDGSMKLIYRPSEAADWQELTHWGMEDSLNSSPSHFSADGKSLFVMDSQGANAAQVVRLDLASGAREVLAEDPRYDASGLFVHQESYAVQAVSFTRAREDWRVLDEAIRLDFEFLDAFTDGDFSVINRDDADNTWLVAFDLDDGPVTYYAYRRQHTDSEQTAERMTFLFAHQPALKQYSLAKMEPISLMARDGLPLEGYITFPPGEKRHDLPMVLNVHGGPWHRDTWGYHPEAQWLANRGYVCLQLNYRGSTGYGKDFLNAGDREWAGKMHDDLIDAVEWAISHAGV
;
A
#
# COMPACT_ATOMS: atom_id res chain seq x y z
N MET A 1 31.77 17.57 0.00
CA MET A 1 30.75 18.36 0.72
C MET A 1 31.39 18.91 1.98
N PRO A 2 31.20 20.18 2.34
CA PRO A 2 31.67 20.70 3.63
C PRO A 2 31.00 19.93 4.78
N GLU A 3 31.74 19.69 5.87
CA GLU A 3 31.18 19.05 7.07
C GLU A 3 30.19 20.01 7.74
N PRO A 4 28.94 19.58 7.98
CA PRO A 4 27.95 20.40 8.67
C PRO A 4 28.40 20.67 10.11
N LYS A 5 28.11 21.89 10.60
CA LYS A 5 28.33 22.22 12.01
C LYS A 5 27.29 21.46 12.82
N GLN A 6 27.73 20.53 13.65
CA GLN A 6 26.86 19.78 14.54
C GLN A 6 26.47 20.65 15.74
N ASN A 7 25.17 20.91 15.94
CA ASN A 7 24.70 21.42 17.23
C ASN A 7 24.91 20.35 18.32
N ALA A 8 25.69 20.69 19.35
CA ALA A 8 26.02 19.80 20.46
C ALA A 8 24.79 19.40 21.29
N GLU A 9 23.65 20.08 21.13
CA GLU A 9 22.40 19.81 21.86
C GLU A 9 21.53 18.70 21.23
N THR A 10 21.73 18.35 19.96
CA THR A 10 20.97 17.28 19.28
C THR A 10 21.84 16.02 19.13
N PRO A 11 21.58 14.93 19.89
CA PRO A 11 22.37 13.71 19.78
C PRO A 11 22.19 13.03 18.41
N LEU A 12 23.28 12.44 17.90
CA LEU A 12 23.21 11.66 16.66
C LEU A 12 22.43 10.36 16.89
N ILE A 13 21.48 10.08 16.01
CA ILE A 13 20.73 8.83 15.99
C ILE A 13 21.63 7.74 15.40
N PRO A 14 21.83 6.59 16.07
CA PRO A 14 22.57 5.47 15.51
C PRO A 14 21.92 4.98 14.22
N ARG A 15 22.73 4.64 13.20
CA ARG A 15 22.18 4.12 11.92
C ARG A 15 21.36 2.85 12.12
N GLN A 16 21.71 2.00 13.07
CA GLN A 16 20.95 0.80 13.40
C GLN A 16 19.54 1.13 13.92
N VAL A 17 19.34 2.29 14.57
CA VAL A 17 18.00 2.71 15.01
C VAL A 17 17.16 3.17 13.82
N LEU A 18 17.77 3.86 12.84
CA LEU A 18 17.06 4.38 11.65
C LEU A 18 16.79 3.31 10.58
N PHE A 19 17.77 2.44 10.32
CA PHE A 19 17.78 1.51 9.19
C PHE A 19 17.80 0.03 9.59
N GLY A 20 17.87 -0.26 10.90
CA GLY A 20 17.81 -1.64 11.38
C GLY A 20 16.42 -2.23 11.21
N ASN A 21 16.33 -3.55 11.43
CA ASN A 21 15.05 -4.21 11.47
C ASN A 21 14.14 -3.57 12.54
N PRO A 22 12.84 -3.38 12.24
CA PRO A 22 11.88 -2.97 13.26
C PRO A 22 11.81 -4.02 14.36
N GLU A 23 11.47 -3.58 15.58
CA GLU A 23 11.23 -4.51 16.69
C GLU A 23 9.97 -5.34 16.43
N ARG A 24 8.90 -4.71 15.94
CA ARG A 24 7.64 -5.34 15.52
C ARG A 24 6.99 -4.52 14.40
N VAL A 25 6.45 -5.10 13.35
CA VAL A 25 5.81 -4.34 12.26
C VAL A 25 4.69 -5.15 11.60
N SER A 26 3.87 -4.47 10.79
CA SER A 26 2.84 -5.11 9.95
C SER A 26 1.88 -6.01 10.74
N PRO A 27 1.23 -5.55 11.82
CA PRO A 27 0.31 -6.39 12.57
C PRO A 27 -0.91 -6.78 11.74
N ARG A 28 -1.39 -8.01 11.93
CA ARG A 28 -2.62 -8.56 11.34
C ARG A 28 -3.40 -9.32 12.40
N ILE A 29 -4.66 -8.97 12.61
CA ILE A 29 -5.60 -9.73 13.44
C ILE A 29 -6.11 -10.91 12.63
N SER A 30 -6.30 -12.06 13.29
CA SER A 30 -6.89 -13.23 12.64
C SER A 30 -8.36 -12.96 12.28
N PRO A 31 -8.90 -13.61 11.24
CA PRO A 31 -10.29 -13.47 10.83
C PRO A 31 -11.31 -13.64 11.97
N ASN A 32 -11.07 -14.58 12.88
CA ASN A 32 -11.92 -14.81 14.06
C ASN A 32 -11.68 -13.85 15.24
N GLY A 33 -10.77 -12.87 15.12
CA GLY A 33 -10.49 -11.88 16.16
C GLY A 33 -9.67 -12.37 17.36
N GLN A 34 -9.16 -13.61 17.35
CA GLN A 34 -8.54 -14.23 18.53
C GLN A 34 -7.01 -14.09 18.60
N TYR A 35 -6.33 -13.90 17.47
CA TYR A 35 -4.88 -13.88 17.39
C TYR A 35 -4.38 -12.60 16.74
N LEU A 36 -3.23 -12.14 17.20
CA LEU A 36 -2.46 -11.09 16.55
C LEU A 36 -1.19 -11.70 15.98
N ALA A 37 -1.01 -11.57 14.67
CA ALA A 37 0.26 -11.82 14.01
C ALA A 37 0.99 -10.50 13.75
N TYR A 38 2.32 -10.55 13.64
CA TYR A 38 3.18 -9.43 13.23
C TYR A 38 4.53 -9.94 12.74
N ILE A 39 5.32 -9.09 12.09
CA ILE A 39 6.70 -9.40 11.72
C ILE A 39 7.64 -8.87 12.82
N ALA A 40 8.58 -9.71 13.26
CA ALA A 40 9.64 -9.32 14.18
C ALA A 40 10.89 -10.19 14.00
N PRO A 41 12.08 -9.73 14.44
CA PRO A 41 13.30 -10.52 14.35
C PRO A 41 13.25 -11.77 15.24
N ASP A 42 13.62 -12.92 14.67
CA ASP A 42 14.02 -14.14 15.38
C ASP A 42 15.48 -14.41 15.01
N GLU A 43 16.37 -14.43 16.01
CA GLU A 43 17.84 -14.50 15.79
C GLU A 43 18.39 -13.43 14.83
N GLY A 44 17.75 -12.26 14.78
CA GLY A 44 18.15 -11.12 13.94
C GLY A 44 17.53 -11.10 12.54
N VAL A 45 16.82 -12.15 12.12
CA VAL A 45 16.14 -12.25 10.82
C VAL A 45 14.63 -12.12 10.98
N LEU A 46 13.99 -11.31 10.13
CA LEU A 46 12.55 -11.05 10.22
C LEU A 46 11.75 -12.31 9.97
N ASN A 47 10.88 -12.65 10.91
CA ASN A 47 9.97 -13.80 10.87
C ASN A 47 8.56 -13.35 11.25
N VAL A 48 7.58 -14.20 10.95
CA VAL A 48 6.20 -14.02 11.43
C VAL A 48 6.09 -14.55 12.85
N TRP A 49 5.52 -13.72 13.73
CA TRP A 49 5.20 -14.01 15.12
C TRP A 49 3.70 -13.99 15.33
N VAL A 50 3.22 -14.78 16.29
CA VAL A 50 1.81 -14.84 16.69
C VAL A 50 1.69 -14.81 18.20
N ARG A 51 0.66 -14.13 18.71
CA ARG A 51 0.18 -14.19 20.09
C ARG A 51 -1.35 -14.25 20.14
N SER A 52 -1.91 -14.70 21.25
CA SER A 52 -3.33 -14.45 21.55
C SER A 52 -3.58 -12.96 21.75
N LEU A 53 -4.71 -12.46 21.24
CA LEU A 53 -5.06 -11.04 21.36
C LEU A 53 -5.22 -10.66 22.83
N GLY A 54 -4.44 -9.68 23.29
CA GLY A 54 -4.43 -9.23 24.69
C GLY A 54 -3.58 -10.08 25.65
N ALA A 55 -2.87 -11.09 25.15
CA ALA A 55 -1.93 -11.90 25.93
C ALA A 55 -0.46 -11.55 25.62
N GLU A 56 0.46 -12.09 26.43
CA GLU A 56 1.92 -11.98 26.27
C GLU A 56 2.54 -13.37 26.02
N ASP A 57 1.96 -14.13 25.10
CA ASP A 57 2.36 -15.50 24.73
C ASP A 57 2.98 -15.57 23.32
N ASP A 58 3.67 -14.50 22.93
CA ASP A 58 4.30 -14.32 21.63
C ASP A 58 5.27 -15.45 21.26
N ARG A 59 5.13 -15.99 20.05
CA ARG A 59 6.04 -17.00 19.49
C ARG A 59 6.26 -16.78 18.00
N ALA A 60 7.49 -16.95 17.54
CA ALA A 60 7.79 -17.05 16.12
C ALA A 60 7.16 -18.33 15.55
N VAL A 61 6.45 -18.22 14.42
CA VAL A 61 5.77 -19.34 13.74
C VAL A 61 6.44 -19.72 12.42
N THR A 62 7.45 -18.97 12.02
CA THR A 62 8.31 -19.25 10.86
C THR A 62 9.78 -19.26 11.32
N ARG A 63 10.66 -19.85 10.51
CA ARG A 63 12.10 -19.96 10.82
C ARG A 63 12.99 -19.59 9.63
N ASP A 64 12.70 -18.49 8.95
CA ASP A 64 13.60 -17.93 7.95
C ASP A 64 14.91 -17.46 8.58
N ARG A 65 16.02 -17.67 7.88
CA ARG A 65 17.38 -17.36 8.30
C ARG A 65 18.18 -16.61 7.23
N ASP A 66 17.53 -16.17 6.16
CA ASP A 66 18.17 -15.53 5.02
C ASP A 66 17.70 -14.06 4.89
N ARG A 67 16.79 -13.77 3.95
CA ARG A 67 16.36 -12.38 3.64
C ARG A 67 15.31 -11.82 4.60
N GLY A 68 14.66 -12.68 5.39
CA GLY A 68 13.53 -12.36 6.25
C GLY A 68 12.20 -12.23 5.51
N ILE A 69 11.12 -12.54 6.20
CA ILE A 69 9.75 -12.41 5.71
C ILE A 69 9.30 -10.96 5.87
N ARG A 70 8.88 -10.33 4.77
CA ARG A 70 8.46 -8.91 4.74
C ARG A 70 6.97 -8.69 4.53
N SER A 71 6.26 -9.68 3.99
CA SER A 71 4.82 -9.62 3.75
C SER A 71 4.18 -10.96 4.08
N TYR A 72 3.04 -10.90 4.75
CA TYR A 72 2.27 -12.07 5.15
C TYR A 72 0.79 -11.71 5.33
N PHE A 73 -0.05 -12.73 5.39
CA PHE A 73 -1.48 -12.59 5.60
C PHE A 73 -2.11 -13.86 6.17
N TRP A 74 -3.26 -13.71 6.83
CA TRP A 74 -4.08 -14.83 7.28
C TRP A 74 -4.89 -15.43 6.12
N ALA A 75 -5.00 -16.76 6.07
CA ALA A 75 -6.16 -17.39 5.44
C ALA A 75 -7.41 -17.14 6.31
N HIS A 76 -8.59 -17.14 5.69
CA HIS A 76 -9.85 -16.85 6.41
C HIS A 76 -10.22 -17.92 7.45
N ASN A 77 -9.62 -19.12 7.39
CA ASN A 77 -9.77 -20.16 8.42
C ASN A 77 -9.11 -19.85 9.79
N SER A 78 -8.39 -18.74 9.94
CA SER A 78 -7.69 -18.35 11.18
C SER A 78 -6.65 -19.37 11.68
N ARG A 79 -6.29 -20.36 10.86
CA ARG A 79 -5.33 -21.43 11.17
C ARG A 79 -4.05 -21.30 10.37
N HIS A 80 -4.14 -20.83 9.12
CA HIS A 80 -2.99 -20.69 8.23
C HIS A 80 -2.55 -19.25 8.11
N LEU A 81 -1.24 -19.04 8.23
CA LEU A 81 -0.56 -17.81 7.85
C LEU A 81 0.24 -18.08 6.59
N LEU A 82 0.07 -17.24 5.58
CA LEU A 82 0.79 -17.32 4.32
C LEU A 82 1.70 -16.12 4.16
N TYR A 83 2.78 -16.29 3.42
CA TYR A 83 3.75 -15.24 3.13
C TYR A 83 4.35 -15.42 1.75
N LEU A 84 4.78 -14.30 1.16
CA LEU A 84 5.47 -14.29 -0.12
C LEU A 84 6.96 -14.21 0.11
N GLN A 85 7.71 -15.08 -0.56
CA GLN A 85 9.16 -15.08 -0.45
C GLN A 85 9.80 -15.38 -1.82
N ASP A 86 10.84 -14.63 -2.15
CA ASP A 86 11.70 -14.85 -3.30
C ASP A 86 13.01 -15.52 -2.87
N SER A 87 13.86 -15.90 -3.84
CA SER A 87 15.18 -16.45 -3.54
C SER A 87 16.27 -15.50 -4.03
N GLY A 88 17.09 -14.99 -3.11
CA GLY A 88 18.27 -14.18 -3.46
C GLY A 88 17.97 -12.86 -4.18
N GLY A 89 16.74 -12.35 -4.17
CA GLY A 89 16.40 -11.10 -4.88
C GLY A 89 16.02 -11.30 -6.33
N ASN A 90 15.67 -12.52 -6.74
CA ASN A 90 15.26 -12.81 -8.11
C ASN A 90 13.83 -12.37 -8.44
N GLU A 91 13.07 -11.86 -7.46
CA GLU A 91 11.68 -11.38 -7.62
C GLU A 91 10.67 -12.45 -8.11
N ASN A 92 11.09 -13.72 -8.11
CA ASN A 92 10.24 -14.89 -8.33
C ASN A 92 9.56 -15.23 -7.00
N TRP A 93 8.56 -14.42 -6.64
CA TRP A 93 7.80 -14.58 -5.41
C TRP A 93 7.02 -15.88 -5.41
N ARG A 94 7.19 -16.69 -4.37
CA ARG A 94 6.45 -17.94 -4.15
C ARG A 94 5.56 -17.83 -2.92
N ILE A 95 4.48 -18.59 -2.90
CA ILE A 95 3.52 -18.62 -1.79
C ILE A 95 3.95 -19.71 -0.83
N HIS A 96 4.35 -19.30 0.37
CA HIS A 96 4.62 -20.18 1.50
C HIS A 96 3.55 -20.01 2.57
N GLY A 97 3.48 -20.93 3.51
CA GLY A 97 2.69 -20.72 4.72
C GLY A 97 2.91 -21.76 5.79
N VAL A 98 2.35 -21.48 6.96
CA VAL A 98 2.43 -22.30 8.16
C VAL A 98 1.03 -22.60 8.69
N ASP A 99 0.78 -23.88 9.00
CA ASP A 99 -0.37 -24.31 9.78
C ASP A 99 -0.07 -24.13 11.28
N LEU A 100 -0.79 -23.23 11.94
CA LEU A 100 -0.55 -22.92 13.36
C LEU A 100 -0.90 -24.05 14.32
N THR A 101 -1.68 -25.03 13.89
CA THR A 101 -2.07 -26.19 14.72
C THR A 101 -0.97 -27.24 14.74
N THR A 102 -0.35 -27.51 13.59
CA THR A 102 0.67 -28.55 13.43
C THR A 102 2.09 -28.00 13.47
N GLY A 103 2.27 -26.71 13.20
CA GLY A 103 3.58 -26.07 13.03
C GLY A 103 4.25 -26.42 11.70
N VAL A 104 3.56 -27.09 10.78
CA VAL A 104 4.11 -27.49 9.48
C VAL A 104 4.16 -26.29 8.54
N GLU A 105 5.35 -26.00 8.03
CA GLU A 105 5.57 -25.04 6.94
C GLU A 105 5.48 -25.75 5.59
N ARG A 106 4.91 -25.07 4.59
CA ARG A 106 4.73 -25.57 3.22
C ARG A 106 5.03 -24.47 2.20
N ASP A 107 5.73 -24.84 1.13
CA ASP A 107 5.78 -24.09 -0.12
C ASP A 107 4.63 -24.58 -1.02
N TYR A 108 3.67 -23.70 -1.30
CA TYR A 108 2.48 -24.02 -2.10
C TYR A 108 2.71 -23.89 -3.60
N THR A 109 3.82 -23.26 -4.00
CA THR A 109 4.21 -23.08 -5.40
C THR A 109 5.67 -23.52 -5.59
N PRO A 110 6.02 -24.79 -5.29
CA PRO A 110 7.40 -25.27 -5.27
C PRO A 110 7.93 -25.56 -6.68
N PHE A 111 7.71 -24.63 -7.61
CA PHE A 111 8.15 -24.74 -8.99
C PHE A 111 9.35 -23.81 -9.22
N ASP A 112 10.21 -24.18 -10.16
CA ASP A 112 11.38 -23.39 -10.53
C ASP A 112 10.99 -22.22 -11.43
N LEU A 113 11.62 -21.06 -11.23
CA LEU A 113 11.48 -19.87 -12.09
C LEU A 113 10.03 -19.39 -12.26
N VAL A 114 9.19 -19.60 -11.24
CA VAL A 114 7.82 -19.07 -11.23
C VAL A 114 7.69 -17.86 -10.32
N GLN A 115 6.80 -16.97 -10.71
CA GLN A 115 6.20 -15.95 -9.86
C GLN A 115 4.75 -16.34 -9.59
N ALA A 116 4.35 -16.21 -8.33
CA ALA A 116 2.99 -16.36 -7.86
C ALA A 116 2.47 -15.02 -7.32
N GLN A 117 1.20 -14.75 -7.58
CA GLN A 117 0.50 -13.55 -7.12
C GLN A 117 -0.78 -13.97 -6.40
N VAL A 118 -1.12 -13.32 -5.30
CA VAL A 118 -2.43 -13.55 -4.65
C VAL A 118 -3.45 -12.65 -5.31
N LEU A 119 -4.45 -13.24 -5.96
CA LEU A 119 -5.49 -12.49 -6.67
C LEU A 119 -6.68 -12.17 -5.75
N GLN A 120 -7.15 -13.17 -5.00
CA GLN A 120 -8.31 -12.99 -4.13
C GLN A 120 -8.31 -13.95 -2.94
N ARG A 121 -8.88 -13.46 -1.84
CA ARG A 121 -9.17 -14.19 -0.61
C ARG A 121 -10.57 -13.80 -0.17
N ASP A 122 -11.32 -14.76 0.37
CA ASP A 122 -12.70 -14.51 0.77
C ASP A 122 -13.10 -15.44 1.92
N LYS A 123 -13.87 -14.91 2.88
CA LYS A 123 -14.34 -15.67 4.03
C LYS A 123 -15.31 -16.80 3.70
N ARG A 124 -15.95 -16.76 2.53
CA ARG A 124 -16.78 -17.88 2.02
C ARG A 124 -15.95 -19.09 1.63
N PHE A 125 -14.67 -18.89 1.34
CA PHE A 125 -13.72 -19.92 0.97
C PHE A 125 -12.54 -19.91 1.95
N PRO A 126 -12.77 -20.24 3.24
CA PRO A 126 -11.81 -19.96 4.31
C PRO A 126 -10.47 -20.70 4.16
N ASP A 127 -10.48 -21.82 3.46
CA ASP A 127 -9.34 -22.69 3.20
C ASP A 127 -8.77 -22.53 1.78
N GLU A 128 -9.25 -21.56 1.00
CA GLU A 128 -8.88 -21.43 -0.42
C GLU A 128 -8.53 -20.00 -0.82
N LEU A 129 -7.68 -19.89 -1.83
CA LEU A 129 -7.22 -18.62 -2.41
C LEU A 129 -7.27 -18.72 -3.93
N LEU A 130 -7.54 -17.60 -4.61
CA LEU A 130 -7.20 -17.47 -6.02
C LEU A 130 -5.81 -16.88 -6.15
N ILE A 131 -4.99 -17.53 -6.97
CA ILE A 131 -3.61 -17.12 -7.23
C ILE A 131 -3.35 -17.02 -8.73
N GLY A 132 -2.52 -16.08 -9.12
CA GLY A 132 -1.89 -16.02 -10.44
C GLY A 132 -0.59 -16.82 -10.39
N LEU A 133 -0.31 -17.63 -11.40
CA LEU A 133 0.95 -18.38 -11.51
C LEU A 133 1.41 -18.43 -12.97
N ASN A 134 2.65 -18.02 -13.23
CA ASN A 134 3.24 -17.96 -14.59
C ASN A 134 4.01 -19.24 -14.99
N GLN A 135 3.59 -20.39 -14.47
CA GLN A 135 4.28 -21.67 -14.64
C GLN A 135 4.35 -22.12 -16.10
N ASP A 136 3.26 -21.95 -16.86
CA ASP A 136 3.17 -22.42 -18.24
C ASP A 136 3.70 -21.39 -19.24
N ASN A 137 3.68 -20.11 -18.88
CA ASN A 137 4.24 -19.01 -19.67
C ASN A 137 4.87 -17.97 -18.74
N PRO A 138 6.20 -17.74 -18.79
CA PRO A 138 6.86 -16.81 -17.87
C PRO A 138 6.41 -15.34 -18.01
N GLN A 139 5.73 -14.97 -19.11
CA GLN A 139 5.30 -13.60 -19.37
C GLN A 139 3.94 -13.25 -18.77
N VAL A 140 3.09 -14.25 -18.48
CA VAL A 140 1.70 -14.02 -18.06
C VAL A 140 1.26 -15.05 -17.03
N HIS A 141 0.29 -14.70 -16.20
CA HIS A 141 -0.19 -15.58 -15.14
C HIS A 141 -1.51 -16.24 -15.55
N ASP A 142 -1.56 -17.57 -15.45
CA ASP A 142 -2.81 -18.33 -15.36
C ASP A 142 -3.41 -18.18 -13.96
N VAL A 143 -4.71 -18.46 -13.81
CA VAL A 143 -5.38 -18.42 -12.51
C VAL A 143 -5.57 -19.83 -11.97
N TYR A 144 -5.18 -20.03 -10.71
CA TYR A 144 -5.35 -21.27 -9.96
C TYR A 144 -6.13 -21.03 -8.68
N ARG A 145 -6.92 -22.02 -8.28
CA ARG A 145 -7.48 -22.15 -6.95
C ARG A 145 -6.54 -22.99 -6.10
N LEU A 146 -6.02 -22.40 -5.04
CA LEU A 146 -5.12 -23.04 -4.07
C LEU A 146 -5.92 -23.43 -2.83
N ASN A 147 -5.89 -24.70 -2.43
CA ASN A 147 -6.36 -25.15 -1.13
C ASN A 147 -5.20 -25.15 -0.11
N VAL A 148 -5.32 -24.39 0.98
CA VAL A 148 -4.21 -24.22 1.95
C VAL A 148 -4.03 -25.44 2.87
N ASP A 149 -5.08 -26.22 3.12
CA ASP A 149 -4.99 -27.45 3.91
C ASP A 149 -4.22 -28.54 3.15
N THR A 150 -4.58 -28.80 1.89
CA THR A 150 -4.02 -29.89 1.09
C THR A 150 -2.79 -29.47 0.28
N GLY A 151 -2.70 -28.19 -0.08
CA GLY A 151 -1.72 -27.66 -1.03
C GLY A 151 -2.08 -27.93 -2.49
N GLU A 152 -3.30 -28.40 -2.76
CA GLU A 152 -3.77 -28.69 -4.11
C GLU A 152 -3.96 -27.39 -4.91
N LEU A 153 -3.46 -27.39 -6.15
CA LEU A 153 -3.63 -26.33 -7.13
C LEU A 153 -4.53 -26.81 -8.27
N HIS A 154 -5.65 -26.15 -8.47
CA HIS A 154 -6.56 -26.40 -9.58
C HIS A 154 -6.60 -25.19 -10.52
N LYS A 155 -6.15 -25.35 -11.78
CA LYS A 155 -6.24 -24.27 -12.78
C LYS A 155 -7.71 -23.96 -13.07
N VAL A 156 -8.10 -22.69 -12.95
CA VAL A 156 -9.48 -22.21 -13.21
C VAL A 156 -9.57 -21.28 -14.41
N ALA A 157 -8.47 -20.61 -14.79
CA ALA A 157 -8.42 -19.85 -16.03
C ALA A 157 -7.03 -19.94 -16.67
N GLU A 158 -7.00 -20.17 -17.98
CA GLU A 158 -5.79 -20.11 -18.80
C GLU A 158 -5.68 -18.73 -19.44
N ASN A 159 -4.47 -18.17 -19.43
CA ASN A 159 -4.16 -16.89 -20.02
C ASN A 159 -3.93 -17.04 -21.52
N PRO A 160 -4.64 -16.30 -22.38
CA PRO A 160 -4.46 -16.41 -23.82
C PRO A 160 -3.17 -15.76 -24.34
N GLY A 161 -2.37 -15.14 -23.46
CA GLY A 161 -1.02 -14.65 -23.75
C GLY A 161 -0.82 -13.15 -23.55
N ASN A 162 -1.88 -12.38 -23.29
CA ASN A 162 -1.79 -10.93 -23.10
C ASN A 162 -2.61 -10.39 -21.92
N PHE A 163 -3.20 -11.24 -21.07
CA PHE A 163 -3.91 -10.75 -19.90
C PHE A 163 -2.89 -10.51 -18.78
N ILE A 164 -2.87 -9.28 -18.28
CA ILE A 164 -1.91 -8.80 -17.28
C ILE A 164 -2.56 -8.55 -15.91
N GLY A 165 -3.88 -8.69 -15.82
CA GLY A 165 -4.66 -8.59 -14.59
C GLY A 165 -5.93 -9.41 -14.65
N TRP A 166 -6.38 -9.90 -13.50
CA TRP A 166 -7.56 -10.74 -13.35
C TRP A 166 -8.40 -10.24 -12.18
N VAL A 167 -9.73 -10.24 -12.33
CA VAL A 167 -10.66 -9.98 -11.24
C VAL A 167 -11.73 -11.06 -11.25
N ALA A 168 -11.86 -11.75 -10.11
CA ALA A 168 -12.93 -12.70 -9.87
C ALA A 168 -14.06 -12.03 -9.10
N ASP A 169 -15.26 -12.59 -9.23
CA ASP A 169 -16.38 -12.15 -8.41
C ASP A 169 -16.32 -12.77 -7.01
N ALA A 170 -17.38 -12.48 -6.27
CA ALA A 170 -17.61 -12.90 -4.92
C ALA A 170 -17.48 -14.45 -4.79
N ASP A 171 -17.90 -15.22 -5.78
CA ASP A 171 -17.92 -16.68 -5.74
C ASP A 171 -16.66 -17.31 -6.36
N PHE A 172 -15.57 -16.54 -6.47
CA PHE A 172 -14.29 -16.94 -7.09
C PHE A 172 -14.40 -17.26 -8.59
N ALA A 173 -15.48 -16.84 -9.27
CA ALA A 173 -15.57 -16.98 -10.71
C ALA A 173 -14.75 -15.88 -11.39
N VAL A 174 -13.74 -16.25 -12.19
CA VAL A 174 -12.89 -15.28 -12.89
C VAL A 174 -13.68 -14.66 -14.04
N ARG A 175 -14.08 -13.40 -13.93
CA ARG A 175 -15.03 -12.78 -14.86
C ARG A 175 -14.55 -11.50 -15.52
N VAL A 176 -13.47 -10.91 -15.06
CA VAL A 176 -12.83 -9.74 -15.65
C VAL A 176 -11.34 -9.97 -15.82
N ALA A 177 -10.78 -9.43 -16.91
CA ALA A 177 -9.34 -9.39 -17.11
C ALA A 177 -8.92 -8.05 -17.74
N VAL A 178 -7.66 -7.69 -17.53
CA VAL A 178 -7.01 -6.54 -18.20
C VAL A 178 -6.10 -7.10 -19.27
N ALA A 179 -6.38 -6.79 -20.53
CA ALA A 179 -5.59 -7.22 -21.67
C ALA A 179 -4.69 -6.08 -22.15
N ALA A 180 -3.37 -6.32 -22.22
CA ALA A 180 -2.42 -5.37 -22.78
C ALA A 180 -2.40 -5.44 -24.31
N GLU A 181 -2.33 -4.28 -24.95
CA GLU A 181 -2.24 -4.15 -26.41
C GLU A 181 -0.85 -3.64 -26.85
N PRO A 182 -0.38 -3.97 -28.07
CA PRO A 182 0.95 -3.59 -28.54
C PRO A 182 1.25 -2.08 -28.60
N ASP A 183 0.21 -1.24 -28.62
CA ASP A 183 0.33 0.22 -28.64
C ASP A 183 0.42 0.85 -27.24
N GLY A 184 0.45 0.03 -26.19
CA GLY A 184 0.50 0.47 -24.79
C GLY A 184 -0.88 0.80 -24.21
N SER A 185 -1.95 0.65 -24.97
CA SER A 185 -3.31 0.71 -24.45
C SER A 185 -3.70 -0.59 -23.73
N MET A 186 -4.78 -0.53 -22.94
CA MET A 186 -5.32 -1.68 -22.21
C MET A 186 -6.81 -1.85 -22.50
N LYS A 187 -7.28 -3.08 -22.60
CA LYS A 187 -8.72 -3.39 -22.64
C LYS A 187 -9.13 -4.02 -21.33
N LEU A 188 -10.19 -3.50 -20.75
CA LEU A 188 -10.92 -4.20 -19.71
C LEU A 188 -11.94 -5.11 -20.39
N ILE A 189 -11.77 -6.42 -20.22
CA ILE A 189 -12.65 -7.41 -20.80
C ILE A 189 -13.42 -8.15 -19.70
N TYR A 190 -14.61 -8.61 -20.04
CA TYR A 190 -15.58 -9.19 -19.12
C TYR A 190 -16.24 -10.42 -19.75
N ARG A 191 -16.66 -11.38 -18.92
CA ARG A 191 -17.54 -12.48 -19.30
C ARG A 191 -18.66 -12.69 -18.27
N PRO A 192 -19.91 -12.90 -18.69
CA PRO A 192 -21.03 -13.13 -17.76
C PRO A 192 -20.92 -14.38 -16.88
N SER A 193 -20.18 -15.39 -17.34
CA SER A 193 -19.88 -16.62 -16.61
C SER A 193 -18.57 -17.21 -17.12
N GLU A 194 -17.98 -18.16 -16.41
CA GLU A 194 -16.70 -18.78 -16.81
C GLU A 194 -16.78 -19.57 -18.13
N ALA A 195 -17.98 -20.02 -18.50
CA ALA A 195 -18.23 -20.72 -19.76
C ALA A 195 -18.56 -19.77 -20.94
N ALA A 196 -18.77 -18.48 -20.67
CA ALA A 196 -19.07 -17.50 -21.71
C ALA A 196 -17.79 -16.93 -22.33
N ASP A 197 -17.91 -16.50 -23.59
CA ASP A 197 -16.84 -15.80 -24.29
C ASP A 197 -16.54 -14.44 -23.64
N TRP A 198 -15.28 -14.02 -23.75
CA TRP A 198 -14.84 -12.69 -23.34
C TRP A 198 -15.40 -11.62 -24.29
N GLN A 199 -15.85 -10.52 -23.73
CA GLN A 199 -16.28 -9.32 -24.44
C GLN A 199 -15.58 -8.09 -23.88
N GLU A 200 -15.35 -7.10 -24.74
CA GLU A 200 -14.80 -5.81 -24.32
C GLU A 200 -15.82 -5.07 -23.46
N LEU A 201 -15.37 -4.57 -22.31
CA LEU A 201 -16.15 -3.76 -21.39
C LEU A 201 -15.78 -2.27 -21.53
N THR A 202 -14.48 -1.97 -21.57
CA THR A 202 -13.96 -0.65 -21.96
C THR A 202 -12.54 -0.78 -22.52
N HIS A 203 -12.09 0.26 -23.22
CA HIS A 203 -10.73 0.38 -23.76
C HIS A 203 -10.08 1.63 -23.19
N TRP A 204 -9.01 1.47 -22.42
CA TRP A 204 -8.17 2.54 -21.89
C TRP A 204 -7.05 2.84 -22.89
N GLY A 205 -7.06 4.05 -23.44
CA GLY A 205 -5.93 4.52 -24.25
C GLY A 205 -4.65 4.57 -23.43
N MET A 206 -3.50 4.70 -24.10
CA MET A 206 -2.20 4.74 -23.42
C MET A 206 -2.15 5.83 -22.34
N GLU A 207 -2.76 6.99 -22.57
CA GLU A 207 -2.83 8.10 -21.61
C GLU A 207 -3.62 7.76 -20.33
N ASP A 208 -4.55 6.82 -20.37
CA ASP A 208 -5.37 6.39 -19.23
C ASP A 208 -4.85 5.09 -18.59
N SER A 209 -4.04 4.31 -19.31
CA SER A 209 -3.74 2.92 -18.96
C SER A 209 -2.97 2.75 -17.64
N LEU A 210 -2.23 3.77 -17.20
CA LEU A 210 -1.53 3.76 -15.91
C LEU A 210 -2.35 4.36 -14.75
N ASN A 211 -3.46 5.03 -15.03
CA ASN A 211 -4.36 5.63 -14.04
C ASN A 211 -5.72 4.91 -13.95
N SER A 212 -5.94 3.90 -14.79
CA SER A 212 -7.18 3.11 -14.79
C SER A 212 -6.91 1.65 -14.46
N SER A 213 -7.72 1.08 -13.56
CA SER A 213 -7.63 -0.33 -13.18
C SER A 213 -8.96 -0.83 -12.60
N PRO A 214 -9.30 -2.12 -12.76
CA PRO A 214 -10.43 -2.69 -12.06
C PRO A 214 -10.09 -2.94 -10.60
N SER A 215 -11.09 -2.80 -9.73
CA SER A 215 -10.94 -3.04 -8.29
C SER A 215 -11.61 -4.36 -7.89
N HIS A 216 -12.93 -4.38 -7.73
CA HIS A 216 -13.68 -5.57 -7.32
C HIS A 216 -15.13 -5.53 -7.82
N PHE A 217 -15.83 -6.67 -7.75
CA PHE A 217 -17.26 -6.74 -8.00
C PHE A 217 -18.09 -6.25 -6.80
N SER A 218 -19.34 -5.85 -7.05
CA SER A 218 -20.37 -5.82 -6.02
C SER A 218 -20.65 -7.24 -5.51
N ALA A 219 -21.19 -7.36 -4.28
CA ALA A 219 -21.52 -8.67 -3.69
C ALA A 219 -22.41 -9.55 -4.58
N ASP A 220 -23.32 -8.94 -5.34
CA ASP A 220 -24.23 -9.63 -6.25
C ASP A 220 -23.66 -9.86 -7.67
N GLY A 221 -22.40 -9.46 -7.91
CA GLY A 221 -21.70 -9.67 -9.18
C GLY A 221 -22.27 -8.90 -10.37
N LYS A 222 -23.11 -7.88 -10.15
CA LYS A 222 -23.75 -7.07 -11.21
C LYS A 222 -23.03 -5.78 -11.52
N SER A 223 -22.23 -5.26 -10.60
CA SER A 223 -21.41 -4.07 -10.81
C SER A 223 -19.93 -4.38 -10.63
N LEU A 224 -19.11 -3.64 -11.35
CA LEU A 224 -17.66 -3.62 -11.17
C LEU A 224 -17.26 -2.22 -10.69
N PHE A 225 -16.50 -2.15 -9.61
CA PHE A 225 -15.85 -0.91 -9.18
C PHE A 225 -14.51 -0.80 -9.89
N VAL A 226 -14.22 0.37 -10.45
CA VAL A 226 -12.99 0.65 -11.20
C VAL A 226 -12.41 1.99 -10.73
N MET A 227 -11.09 2.08 -10.66
CA MET A 227 -10.39 3.36 -10.69
C MET A 227 -10.23 3.74 -12.17
N ASP A 228 -10.65 4.93 -12.57
CA ASP A 228 -10.69 5.28 -13.99
C ASP A 228 -10.44 6.77 -14.25
N SER A 229 -9.46 7.08 -15.10
CA SER A 229 -9.18 8.45 -15.55
C SER A 229 -9.86 8.81 -16.88
N GLN A 230 -10.65 7.91 -17.47
CA GLN A 230 -11.36 8.23 -18.71
C GLN A 230 -12.35 9.37 -18.54
N GLY A 231 -12.18 10.42 -19.34
CA GLY A 231 -13.01 11.63 -19.27
C GLY A 231 -12.66 12.57 -18.11
N ALA A 232 -11.62 12.26 -17.33
CA ALA A 232 -11.09 13.10 -16.26
C ALA A 232 -9.55 13.22 -16.37
N ASN A 233 -8.94 14.14 -15.62
CA ASN A 233 -7.48 14.17 -15.47
C ASN A 233 -7.01 13.12 -14.45
N ALA A 234 -7.60 13.13 -13.26
CA ALA A 234 -7.25 12.19 -12.20
C ALA A 234 -8.22 11.00 -12.10
N ALA A 235 -7.70 9.86 -11.66
CA ALA A 235 -8.45 8.62 -11.51
C ALA A 235 -9.62 8.81 -10.53
N GLN A 236 -10.82 8.56 -11.02
CA GLN A 236 -12.06 8.57 -10.25
C GLN A 236 -12.39 7.16 -9.76
N VAL A 237 -13.18 7.05 -8.69
CA VAL A 237 -13.80 5.77 -8.31
C VAL A 237 -15.16 5.67 -8.98
N VAL A 238 -15.32 4.70 -9.88
CA VAL A 238 -16.53 4.53 -10.69
C VAL A 238 -17.16 3.17 -10.40
N ARG A 239 -18.47 3.16 -10.19
CA ARG A 239 -19.29 1.94 -10.24
C ARG A 239 -19.84 1.78 -11.65
N LEU A 240 -19.51 0.66 -12.29
CA LEU A 240 -19.97 0.27 -13.61
C LEU A 240 -21.02 -0.84 -13.51
N ASP A 241 -22.22 -0.61 -14.01
CA ASP A 241 -23.25 -1.65 -14.15
C ASP A 241 -22.95 -2.53 -15.36
N LEU A 242 -22.75 -3.83 -15.14
CA LEU A 242 -22.28 -4.76 -16.19
C LEU A 242 -23.36 -5.16 -17.19
N ALA A 243 -24.65 -4.90 -16.89
CA ALA A 243 -25.75 -5.23 -17.78
C ALA A 243 -26.07 -4.08 -18.76
N SER A 244 -26.06 -2.85 -18.26
CA SER A 244 -26.42 -1.65 -19.01
C SER A 244 -25.22 -0.84 -19.50
N GLY A 245 -24.03 -1.04 -18.91
CA GLY A 245 -22.86 -0.19 -19.12
C GLY A 245 -22.95 1.17 -18.43
N ALA A 246 -23.97 1.40 -17.58
CA ALA A 246 -24.13 2.66 -16.86
C ALA A 246 -22.96 2.91 -15.89
N ARG A 247 -22.44 4.13 -15.89
CA ARG A 247 -21.31 4.58 -15.07
C ARG A 247 -21.78 5.56 -14.02
N GLU A 248 -21.37 5.35 -12.77
CA GLU A 248 -21.64 6.24 -11.64
C GLU A 248 -20.32 6.59 -10.96
N VAL A 249 -19.97 7.88 -10.94
CA VAL A 249 -18.80 8.38 -10.22
C VAL A 249 -19.14 8.50 -8.74
N LEU A 250 -18.42 7.75 -7.90
CA LEU A 250 -18.62 7.74 -6.44
C LEU A 250 -17.77 8.81 -5.75
N ALA A 251 -16.53 8.98 -6.21
CA ALA A 251 -15.60 9.97 -5.71
C ALA A 251 -14.63 10.40 -6.82
N GLU A 252 -14.24 11.67 -6.78
CA GLU A 252 -13.30 12.27 -7.70
C GLU A 252 -12.59 13.45 -7.05
N ASP A 253 -11.43 13.80 -7.58
CA ASP A 253 -10.73 15.05 -7.37
C ASP A 253 -10.18 15.52 -8.73
N PRO A 254 -10.15 16.84 -9.04
CA PRO A 254 -9.68 17.31 -10.34
C PRO A 254 -8.17 17.12 -10.57
N ARG A 255 -7.38 16.95 -9.51
CA ARG A 255 -5.91 16.92 -9.57
C ARG A 255 -5.29 15.66 -9.00
N TYR A 256 -5.86 15.06 -7.95
CA TYR A 256 -5.26 13.90 -7.29
C TYR A 256 -6.01 12.63 -7.65
N ASP A 257 -5.27 11.59 -8.01
CA ASP A 257 -5.86 10.27 -8.25
C ASP A 257 -6.47 9.74 -6.94
N ALA A 258 -7.63 9.08 -7.03
CA ALA A 258 -8.10 8.26 -5.93
C ALA A 258 -7.04 7.20 -5.59
N SER A 259 -6.53 7.20 -4.36
CA SER A 259 -5.36 6.40 -3.95
C SER A 259 -5.73 5.12 -3.19
N GLY A 260 -6.86 5.11 -2.49
CA GLY A 260 -7.28 3.98 -1.66
C GLY A 260 -8.79 3.82 -1.55
N LEU A 261 -9.24 2.59 -1.33
CA LEU A 261 -10.65 2.25 -1.12
C LEU A 261 -10.82 1.58 0.23
N PHE A 262 -11.76 2.08 1.04
CA PHE A 262 -12.25 1.38 2.21
C PHE A 262 -13.54 0.66 1.85
N VAL A 263 -13.48 -0.67 1.75
CA VAL A 263 -14.57 -1.51 1.23
C VAL A 263 -15.24 -2.31 2.36
N HIS A 264 -16.57 -2.34 2.38
CA HIS A 264 -17.31 -3.16 3.35
C HIS A 264 -17.07 -4.66 3.08
N GLN A 265 -16.69 -5.44 4.09
CA GLN A 265 -16.25 -6.84 3.92
C GLN A 265 -17.35 -7.82 3.45
N GLU A 266 -18.62 -7.54 3.77
CA GLU A 266 -19.76 -8.38 3.33
C GLU A 266 -20.45 -7.87 2.06
N SER A 267 -20.84 -6.59 2.02
CA SER A 267 -21.60 -6.02 0.90
C SER A 267 -20.72 -5.60 -0.29
N TYR A 268 -19.40 -5.54 -0.10
CA TYR A 268 -18.44 -5.03 -1.09
C TYR A 268 -18.78 -3.60 -1.53
N ALA A 269 -19.49 -2.83 -0.70
CA ALA A 269 -19.74 -1.42 -0.97
C ALA A 269 -18.47 -0.61 -0.67
N VAL A 270 -18.15 0.37 -1.53
CA VAL A 270 -17.11 1.36 -1.23
C VAL A 270 -17.67 2.33 -0.19
N GLN A 271 -17.07 2.34 1.01
CA GLN A 271 -17.52 3.13 2.16
C GLN A 271 -16.71 4.42 2.34
N ALA A 272 -15.44 4.44 1.92
CA ALA A 272 -14.63 5.65 1.84
C ALA A 272 -13.59 5.53 0.73
N VAL A 273 -13.13 6.68 0.25
CA VAL A 273 -12.09 6.81 -0.78
C VAL A 273 -11.03 7.77 -0.26
N SER A 274 -9.76 7.43 -0.38
CA SER A 274 -8.68 8.34 -0.03
C SER A 274 -8.08 9.02 -1.25
N PHE A 275 -7.51 10.20 -1.02
CA PHE A 275 -6.73 10.98 -1.97
C PHE A 275 -5.42 11.39 -1.31
N THR A 276 -4.29 11.04 -1.90
CA THR A 276 -2.97 11.44 -1.40
C THR A 276 -2.62 12.83 -1.94
N ARG A 277 -2.92 13.88 -1.15
CA ARG A 277 -2.57 15.28 -1.45
C ARG A 277 -1.15 15.56 -0.94
N ALA A 278 -0.97 16.60 -0.13
CA ALA A 278 0.21 16.76 0.72
C ALA A 278 0.25 15.73 1.86
N ARG A 279 -0.93 15.34 2.35
CA ARG A 279 -1.19 14.29 3.35
C ARG A 279 -2.34 13.43 2.83
N GLU A 280 -2.57 12.28 3.44
CA GLU A 280 -3.70 11.42 3.08
C GLU A 280 -5.02 12.08 3.51
N ASP A 281 -5.99 12.15 2.60
CA ASP A 281 -7.31 12.76 2.83
C ASP A 281 -8.41 11.74 2.55
N TRP A 282 -9.18 11.37 3.57
CA TRP A 282 -10.27 10.39 3.44
C TRP A 282 -11.62 11.05 3.22
N ARG A 283 -12.26 10.72 2.10
CA ARG A 283 -13.66 11.05 1.82
C ARG A 283 -14.57 9.88 2.21
N VAL A 284 -15.30 10.03 3.31
CA VAL A 284 -16.32 9.06 3.74
C VAL A 284 -17.56 9.17 2.85
N LEU A 285 -18.04 8.02 2.36
CA LEU A 285 -19.24 7.86 1.53
C LEU A 285 -20.38 7.15 2.28
N ASP A 286 -20.04 6.35 3.30
CA ASP A 286 -20.99 5.58 4.11
C ASP A 286 -21.04 6.11 5.54
N GLU A 287 -22.23 6.53 5.98
CA GLU A 287 -22.48 7.03 7.33
C GLU A 287 -22.12 6.01 8.42
N ALA A 288 -22.15 4.71 8.11
CA ALA A 288 -21.86 3.64 9.06
C ALA A 288 -20.41 3.64 9.59
N ILE A 289 -19.48 4.36 8.95
CA ILE A 289 -18.08 4.48 9.39
C ILE A 289 -17.69 5.93 9.74
N ARG A 290 -18.60 6.90 9.58
CA ARG A 290 -18.26 8.33 9.73
C ARG A 290 -17.67 8.64 11.11
N LEU A 291 -18.35 8.20 12.18
CA LEU A 291 -17.88 8.43 13.55
C LEU A 291 -16.57 7.71 13.87
N ASP A 292 -16.32 6.56 13.24
CA ASP A 292 -15.04 5.87 13.39
C ASP A 292 -13.90 6.69 12.76
N PHE A 293 -14.10 7.18 11.54
CA PHE A 293 -13.09 7.97 10.81
C PHE A 293 -12.85 9.33 11.48
N GLU A 294 -13.89 10.05 11.90
CA GLU A 294 -13.74 11.30 12.65
C GLU A 294 -12.96 11.11 13.96
N PHE A 295 -13.20 10.00 14.65
CA PHE A 295 -12.48 9.66 15.86
C PHE A 295 -11.00 9.38 15.59
N LEU A 296 -10.69 8.59 14.56
CA LEU A 296 -9.32 8.24 14.21
C LEU A 296 -8.53 9.45 13.71
N ASP A 297 -9.14 10.29 12.87
CA ASP A 297 -8.55 11.54 12.36
C ASP A 297 -8.18 12.51 13.50
N ALA A 298 -9.02 12.60 14.52
CA ALA A 298 -8.78 13.46 15.68
C ALA A 298 -7.85 12.85 16.75
N PHE A 299 -7.41 11.61 16.60
CA PHE A 299 -6.71 10.88 17.67
C PHE A 299 -5.27 11.38 17.91
N THR A 300 -4.57 11.78 16.84
CA THR A 300 -3.19 12.28 16.87
C THR A 300 -2.92 13.12 15.62
N ASP A 301 -1.85 13.92 15.62
CA ASP A 301 -1.43 14.75 14.46
C ASP A 301 -0.89 13.93 13.27
N GLY A 302 -0.95 12.59 13.33
CA GLY A 302 -0.43 11.66 12.33
C GLY A 302 -1.50 11.17 11.37
N ASP A 303 -1.10 10.77 10.16
CA ASP A 303 -2.03 10.19 9.18
C ASP A 303 -2.40 8.77 9.62
N PHE A 304 -3.69 8.47 9.72
CA PHE A 304 -4.15 7.15 10.10
C PHE A 304 -4.43 6.27 8.87
N SER A 305 -4.21 4.96 9.04
CA SER A 305 -4.66 3.94 8.09
C SER A 305 -5.25 2.75 8.82
N VAL A 306 -6.41 2.27 8.36
CA VAL A 306 -6.98 1.00 8.83
C VAL A 306 -6.32 -0.14 8.06
N ILE A 307 -5.28 -0.73 8.64
CA ILE A 307 -4.39 -1.67 7.95
C ILE A 307 -4.92 -3.10 7.91
N ASN A 308 -5.79 -3.51 8.84
CA ASN A 308 -6.38 -4.85 8.87
C ASN A 308 -7.61 -4.89 9.80
N ARG A 309 -8.48 -5.88 9.64
CA ARG A 309 -9.75 -6.01 10.37
C ARG A 309 -10.09 -7.48 10.57
N ASP A 310 -10.82 -7.82 11.63
CA ASP A 310 -11.42 -9.15 11.80
C ASP A 310 -12.66 -9.32 10.88
N ASP A 311 -13.11 -10.56 10.67
CA ASP A 311 -14.24 -10.86 9.75
C ASP A 311 -15.59 -10.39 10.29
N ALA A 312 -15.67 -10.21 11.61
CA ALA A 312 -16.83 -9.61 12.28
C ALA A 312 -16.85 -8.09 12.18
N ASP A 313 -15.76 -7.48 11.65
CA ASP A 313 -15.55 -6.05 11.53
C ASP A 313 -15.73 -5.29 12.87
N ASN A 314 -15.45 -5.96 13.99
CA ASN A 314 -15.53 -5.36 15.34
C ASN A 314 -14.22 -4.72 15.77
N THR A 315 -13.11 -5.23 15.24
CA THR A 315 -11.76 -4.80 15.61
C THR A 315 -11.01 -4.38 14.36
N TRP A 316 -10.60 -3.11 14.32
CA TRP A 316 -9.73 -2.58 13.31
C TRP A 316 -8.32 -2.45 13.88
N LEU A 317 -7.33 -2.89 13.12
CA LEU A 317 -5.95 -2.52 13.38
C LEU A 317 -5.65 -1.23 12.65
N VAL A 318 -5.21 -0.23 13.40
CA VAL A 318 -4.95 1.12 12.89
C VAL A 318 -3.46 1.42 13.06
N ALA A 319 -2.85 1.91 11.99
CA ALA A 319 -1.51 2.50 12.03
C ALA A 319 -1.64 4.03 12.02
N PHE A 320 -0.75 4.70 12.73
CA PHE A 320 -0.56 6.14 12.62
C PHE A 320 0.86 6.42 12.16
N ASP A 321 0.96 7.00 10.97
CA ASP A 321 2.21 7.51 10.42
C ASP A 321 2.47 8.90 11.00
N LEU A 322 3.68 9.08 11.52
CA LEU A 322 4.19 10.34 12.05
C LEU A 322 5.44 10.68 11.25
N ASP A 323 5.66 11.95 10.93
CA ASP A 323 6.88 12.38 10.25
C ASP A 323 8.10 12.45 11.18
N ASP A 324 7.88 12.70 12.47
CA ASP A 324 8.89 12.85 13.50
C ASP A 324 8.81 11.78 14.61
N GLY A 325 8.30 10.60 14.27
CA GLY A 325 8.17 9.51 15.23
C GLY A 325 8.10 8.15 14.59
N PRO A 326 8.19 7.08 15.38
CA PRO A 326 7.90 5.76 14.85
C PRO A 326 6.42 5.64 14.53
N VAL A 327 6.08 4.97 13.42
CA VAL A 327 4.73 4.43 13.17
C VAL A 327 4.26 3.67 14.40
N THR A 328 3.05 3.99 14.85
CA THR A 328 2.41 3.37 16.02
C THR A 328 1.18 2.58 15.61
N TYR A 329 0.97 1.42 16.23
CA TYR A 329 -0.14 0.53 15.92
C TYR A 329 -1.05 0.35 17.12
N TYR A 330 -2.35 0.33 16.84
CA TYR A 330 -3.42 0.16 17.83
C TYR A 330 -4.44 -0.85 17.34
N ALA A 331 -5.09 -1.54 18.27
CA ALA A 331 -6.36 -2.20 18.04
C ALA A 331 -7.49 -1.22 18.43
N TYR A 332 -8.28 -0.84 17.45
CA TYR A 332 -9.46 -0.01 17.57
C TYR A 332 -10.71 -0.90 17.63
N ARG A 333 -11.42 -0.85 18.74
CA ARG A 333 -12.74 -1.48 18.88
C ARG A 333 -13.78 -0.52 18.31
N ARG A 334 -14.45 -0.94 17.23
CA ARG A 334 -15.51 -0.15 16.62
C ARG A 334 -16.65 0.05 17.61
N GLN A 335 -17.30 1.22 17.53
CA GLN A 335 -18.57 1.44 18.21
C GLN A 335 -19.66 1.71 17.19
N HIS A 336 -20.80 1.06 17.39
CA HIS A 336 -22.01 1.33 16.62
C HIS A 336 -22.90 2.39 17.29
N THR A 337 -22.51 2.97 18.45
CA THR A 337 -23.30 3.96 19.23
C THR A 337 -22.45 4.94 20.05
N ASP A 338 -22.97 6.14 20.34
CA ASP A 338 -22.27 7.30 20.95
C ASP A 338 -21.90 7.22 22.45
N SER A 339 -22.07 6.08 23.14
CA SER A 339 -22.16 6.07 24.63
C SER A 339 -20.92 5.58 25.41
N GLU A 340 -19.82 5.22 24.75
CA GLU A 340 -18.66 4.59 25.41
C GLU A 340 -17.40 5.48 25.38
N GLN A 341 -16.59 5.41 26.44
CA GLN A 341 -15.45 6.29 26.70
C GLN A 341 -14.23 5.97 25.80
N THR A 342 -13.52 7.01 25.32
CA THR A 342 -12.36 6.95 24.42
C THR A 342 -11.28 5.92 24.80
N ALA A 343 -11.00 5.72 26.09
CA ALA A 343 -9.96 4.80 26.56
C ALA A 343 -10.32 3.30 26.40
N GLU A 344 -11.59 2.96 26.20
CA GLU A 344 -12.03 1.58 25.94
C GLU A 344 -11.98 1.24 24.43
N ARG A 345 -11.78 2.22 23.55
CA ARG A 345 -11.77 2.04 22.08
C ARG A 345 -10.40 1.74 21.51
N MET A 346 -9.34 2.36 22.05
CA MET A 346 -7.99 2.28 21.50
C MET A 346 -7.06 1.52 22.43
N THR A 347 -6.60 0.35 21.98
CA THR A 347 -5.57 -0.43 22.69
C THR A 347 -4.25 -0.32 21.94
N PHE A 348 -3.25 0.29 22.57
CA PHE A 348 -1.89 0.35 22.00
C PHE A 348 -1.31 -1.07 21.84
N LEU A 349 -0.79 -1.38 20.66
CA LEU A 349 -0.14 -2.66 20.37
C LEU A 349 1.36 -2.55 20.50
N PHE A 350 1.98 -1.72 19.67
CA PHE A 350 3.42 -1.43 19.67
C PHE A 350 3.74 -0.26 18.74
N ALA A 351 4.96 0.29 18.88
CA ALA A 351 5.57 1.16 17.89
C ALA A 351 6.59 0.34 17.10
N HIS A 352 6.75 0.59 15.79
CA HIS A 352 7.60 -0.30 14.99
C HIS A 352 9.08 -0.26 15.39
N GLN A 353 9.53 0.92 15.82
CA GLN A 353 10.89 1.17 16.28
C GLN A 353 10.87 2.09 17.52
N PRO A 354 10.59 1.55 18.72
CA PRO A 354 10.38 2.37 19.92
C PRO A 354 11.62 3.15 20.35
N ALA A 355 12.82 2.69 19.98
CA ALA A 355 14.07 3.40 20.23
C ALA A 355 14.12 4.81 19.61
N LEU A 356 13.38 5.07 18.52
CA LEU A 356 13.29 6.40 17.91
C LEU A 356 12.73 7.44 18.88
N LYS A 357 11.87 7.04 19.84
CA LYS A 357 11.26 7.95 20.83
C LYS A 357 12.28 8.59 21.78
N GLN A 358 13.51 8.09 21.82
CA GLN A 358 14.59 8.64 22.63
C GLN A 358 15.31 9.81 21.96
N TYR A 359 14.97 10.13 20.71
CA TYR A 359 15.63 11.14 19.89
C TYR A 359 14.65 12.19 19.42
N SER A 360 15.16 13.39 19.15
CA SER A 360 14.42 14.43 18.45
C SER A 360 14.53 14.17 16.94
N LEU A 361 13.41 13.78 16.33
CA LEU A 361 13.30 13.62 14.89
C LEU A 361 12.84 14.95 14.26
N ALA A 362 13.04 15.06 12.95
CA ALA A 362 12.66 16.24 12.18
C ALA A 362 11.24 16.13 11.62
N LYS A 363 10.53 17.25 11.55
CA LYS A 363 9.25 17.34 10.82
C LYS A 363 9.48 17.31 9.30
N MET A 364 8.54 16.71 8.58
CA MET A 364 8.49 16.67 7.12
C MET A 364 7.44 17.67 6.66
N GLU A 365 7.89 18.74 6.01
CA GLU A 365 7.05 19.87 5.64
C GLU A 365 6.69 19.77 4.16
N PRO A 366 5.39 19.78 3.78
CA PRO A 366 4.99 19.85 2.39
C PRO A 366 5.49 21.14 1.73
N ILE A 367 5.93 21.03 0.47
CA ILE A 367 6.33 22.18 -0.36
C ILE A 367 5.59 22.17 -1.68
N SER A 368 5.47 23.35 -2.29
CA SER A 368 4.99 23.50 -3.66
C SER A 368 5.78 24.60 -4.36
N LEU A 369 6.12 24.36 -5.62
CA LEU A 369 6.78 25.33 -6.48
C LEU A 369 6.24 25.22 -7.92
N MET A 370 6.61 26.18 -8.74
CA MET A 370 6.37 26.13 -10.19
C MET A 370 7.69 25.79 -10.88
N ALA A 371 7.67 24.78 -11.74
CA ALA A 371 8.76 24.53 -12.67
C ALA A 371 8.93 25.71 -13.64
N ARG A 372 10.07 25.79 -14.31
CA ARG A 372 10.41 26.84 -15.29
C ARG A 372 9.44 26.93 -16.47
N ASP A 373 8.74 25.84 -16.77
CA ASP A 373 7.70 25.78 -17.81
C ASP A 373 6.27 25.99 -17.27
N GLY A 374 6.13 26.28 -15.97
CA GLY A 374 4.87 26.58 -15.31
C GLY A 374 4.14 25.37 -14.75
N LEU A 375 4.71 24.16 -14.82
CA LEU A 375 4.13 22.98 -14.20
C LEU A 375 4.18 23.09 -12.66
N PRO A 376 3.06 22.92 -11.94
CA PRO A 376 3.08 22.89 -10.48
C PRO A 376 3.70 21.59 -9.99
N LEU A 377 4.74 21.70 -9.18
CA LEU A 377 5.42 20.59 -8.53
C LEU A 377 5.14 20.59 -7.03
N GLU A 378 5.16 19.41 -6.43
CA GLU A 378 4.96 19.19 -5.01
C GLU A 378 6.00 18.25 -4.45
N GLY A 379 6.21 18.31 -3.15
CA GLY A 379 7.16 17.46 -2.47
C GLY A 379 7.23 17.80 -0.99
N TYR A 380 8.36 17.48 -0.38
CA TYR A 380 8.59 17.64 1.04
C TYR A 380 10.00 18.13 1.32
N ILE A 381 10.14 18.86 2.42
CA ILE A 381 11.43 19.32 2.93
C ILE A 381 11.54 18.99 4.42
N THR A 382 12.70 18.47 4.82
CA THR A 382 12.98 18.07 6.21
C THR A 382 14.24 18.79 6.68
N PHE A 383 14.10 19.64 7.69
CA PHE A 383 15.19 20.43 8.23
C PHE A 383 15.87 19.75 9.44
N PRO A 384 17.18 19.97 9.66
CA PRO A 384 17.85 19.55 10.88
C PRO A 384 17.15 20.07 12.15
N PRO A 385 16.86 19.20 13.14
CA PRO A 385 16.16 19.61 14.34
C PRO A 385 17.08 20.45 15.25
N GLY A 386 16.56 21.58 15.74
CA GLY A 386 17.27 22.49 16.65
C GLY A 386 18.25 23.46 15.96
N GLU A 387 18.36 23.44 14.63
CA GLU A 387 19.20 24.37 13.87
C GLU A 387 18.39 25.59 13.38
N LYS A 388 19.10 26.71 13.18
CA LYS A 388 18.52 27.85 12.48
C LYS A 388 18.45 27.52 10.98
N ARG A 389 17.28 27.74 10.37
CA ARG A 389 17.04 27.52 8.94
C ARG A 389 17.67 28.63 8.08
N HIS A 390 19.00 28.62 8.01
CA HIS A 390 19.78 29.61 7.27
C HIS A 390 21.16 29.05 6.93
N ASP A 391 21.55 29.15 5.65
CA ASP A 391 22.81 28.65 5.07
C ASP A 391 23.12 27.18 5.44
N LEU A 392 22.10 26.31 5.42
CA LEU A 392 22.27 24.89 5.74
C LEU A 392 22.65 24.08 4.50
N PRO A 393 23.58 23.11 4.57
CA PRO A 393 23.83 22.23 3.45
C PRO A 393 22.59 21.37 3.16
N MET A 394 22.31 21.11 1.89
CA MET A 394 21.14 20.35 1.46
C MET A 394 21.53 19.11 0.65
N VAL A 395 20.73 18.05 0.78
CA VAL A 395 20.71 16.89 -0.10
C VAL A 395 19.33 16.80 -0.76
N LEU A 396 19.32 16.77 -2.10
CA LEU A 396 18.15 16.38 -2.87
C LEU A 396 18.07 14.85 -2.86
N ASN A 397 17.05 14.29 -2.23
CA ASN A 397 16.76 12.87 -2.20
C ASN A 397 15.66 12.57 -3.23
N VAL A 398 15.99 11.80 -4.26
CA VAL A 398 15.11 11.55 -5.41
C VAL A 398 14.57 10.13 -5.31
N HIS A 399 13.25 9.98 -5.23
CA HIS A 399 12.62 8.66 -5.19
C HIS A 399 12.85 7.85 -6.48
N GLY A 400 12.75 6.53 -6.36
CA GLY A 400 12.79 5.62 -7.52
C GLY A 400 11.52 5.68 -8.36
N GLY A 401 11.44 4.90 -9.43
CA GLY A 401 10.25 4.81 -10.28
C GLY A 401 10.60 4.60 -11.77
N PRO A 402 10.09 5.45 -12.68
CA PRO A 402 9.63 6.81 -12.43
C PRO A 402 8.18 6.95 -11.96
N TRP A 403 7.36 5.89 -12.11
CA TRP A 403 5.94 5.88 -11.72
C TRP A 403 5.75 5.57 -10.22
N HIS A 404 6.27 6.45 -9.38
CA HIS A 404 6.15 6.42 -7.92
C HIS A 404 6.06 7.87 -7.41
N ARG A 405 5.85 8.07 -6.11
CA ARG A 405 5.95 9.38 -5.46
C ARG A 405 6.43 9.24 -4.02
N ASP A 406 7.05 10.29 -3.48
CA ASP A 406 7.17 10.48 -2.04
C ASP A 406 5.80 10.89 -1.45
N THR A 407 5.55 10.45 -0.22
CA THR A 407 4.38 10.80 0.60
C THR A 407 4.83 11.28 1.98
N TRP A 408 3.94 11.96 2.69
CA TRP A 408 4.22 12.43 4.05
C TRP A 408 4.32 11.25 5.03
N GLY A 409 5.25 11.32 5.98
CA GLY A 409 5.40 10.33 7.05
C GLY A 409 6.86 10.09 7.45
N TYR A 410 7.09 9.08 8.29
CA TYR A 410 8.44 8.73 8.73
C TYR A 410 9.27 8.21 7.55
N HIS A 411 10.32 8.95 7.19
CA HIS A 411 11.26 8.55 6.15
C HIS A 411 12.68 8.40 6.72
N PRO A 412 13.24 7.17 6.83
CA PRO A 412 14.49 6.93 7.56
C PRO A 412 15.69 7.66 6.96
N GLU A 413 15.74 7.85 5.63
CA GLU A 413 16.81 8.60 4.98
C GLU A 413 16.70 10.11 5.23
N ALA A 414 15.48 10.66 5.22
CA ALA A 414 15.27 12.08 5.50
C ALA A 414 15.65 12.40 6.95
N GLN A 415 15.22 11.54 7.88
CA GLN A 415 15.63 11.62 9.29
C GLN A 415 17.14 11.48 9.47
N TRP A 416 17.76 10.57 8.72
CA TRP A 416 19.21 10.39 8.76
C TRP A 416 19.97 11.62 8.27
N LEU A 417 19.54 12.24 7.17
CA LEU A 417 20.16 13.44 6.61
C LEU A 417 19.95 14.65 7.53
N ALA A 418 18.72 14.88 8.00
CA ALA A 418 18.37 15.94 8.93
C ALA A 418 19.15 15.84 10.24
N ASN A 419 19.24 14.64 10.83
CA ASN A 419 20.04 14.41 12.03
C ASN A 419 21.55 14.68 11.82
N ARG A 420 22.01 14.74 10.57
CA ARG A 420 23.42 14.96 10.20
C ARG A 420 23.67 16.42 9.85
N GLY A 421 22.68 17.29 10.01
CA GLY A 421 22.80 18.71 9.71
C GLY A 421 22.53 19.05 8.25
N TYR A 422 21.99 18.12 7.45
CA TYR A 422 21.57 18.38 6.08
C TYR A 422 20.07 18.62 5.99
N VAL A 423 19.65 19.61 5.22
CA VAL A 423 18.26 19.67 4.75
C VAL A 423 18.04 18.56 3.74
N CYS A 424 16.98 17.77 3.89
CA CYS A 424 16.56 16.77 2.92
C CYS A 424 15.40 17.33 2.09
N LEU A 425 15.58 17.41 0.78
CA LEU A 425 14.56 17.83 -0.17
C LEU A 425 14.09 16.62 -0.97
N GLN A 426 12.80 16.34 -0.97
CA GLN A 426 12.15 15.25 -1.71
C GLN A 426 11.13 15.86 -2.66
N LEU A 427 11.30 15.70 -3.97
CA LEU A 427 10.41 16.30 -4.97
C LEU A 427 9.71 15.22 -5.78
N ASN A 428 8.39 15.32 -5.87
CA ASN A 428 7.60 14.57 -6.84
C ASN A 428 7.67 15.29 -8.19
N TYR A 429 8.63 14.90 -9.02
CA TYR A 429 8.85 15.44 -10.36
C TYR A 429 7.78 14.94 -11.35
N ARG A 430 7.62 15.60 -12.51
CA ARG A 430 6.63 15.18 -13.53
C ARG A 430 6.80 13.70 -13.91
N GLY A 431 5.72 12.96 -14.03
CA GLY A 431 5.78 11.49 -14.15
C GLY A 431 5.65 10.73 -12.84
N SER A 432 5.61 11.42 -11.69
CA SER A 432 5.19 10.80 -10.44
C SER A 432 3.70 10.45 -10.49
N THR A 433 3.30 9.37 -9.83
CA THR A 433 1.89 8.94 -9.76
C THR A 433 1.08 9.81 -8.80
N GLY A 434 -0.26 9.74 -8.84
CA GLY A 434 -1.13 10.37 -7.85
C GLY A 434 -1.53 11.82 -8.13
N TYR A 435 -1.01 12.43 -9.21
CA TYR A 435 -1.26 13.81 -9.61
C TYR A 435 -2.08 13.94 -10.91
N GLY A 436 -2.78 12.86 -11.27
CA GLY A 436 -3.54 12.76 -12.51
C GLY A 436 -2.68 12.46 -13.72
N LYS A 437 -3.33 12.01 -14.79
CA LYS A 437 -2.68 11.51 -15.99
C LYS A 437 -1.92 12.59 -16.75
N ASP A 438 -2.36 13.86 -16.69
CA ASP A 438 -1.64 14.95 -17.35
C ASP A 438 -0.24 15.13 -16.74
N PHE A 439 -0.12 14.99 -15.41
CA PHE A 439 1.17 15.06 -14.71
C PHE A 439 2.00 13.80 -14.92
N LEU A 440 1.36 12.61 -14.91
CA LEU A 440 2.01 11.33 -15.15
C LEU A 440 2.62 11.26 -16.56
N ASN A 441 1.81 11.56 -17.58
CA ASN A 441 2.21 11.46 -18.98
C ASN A 441 3.17 12.60 -19.39
N ALA A 442 3.24 13.69 -18.62
CA ALA A 442 4.25 14.73 -18.83
C ALA A 442 5.70 14.26 -18.62
N GLY A 443 5.90 13.09 -18.00
CA GLY A 443 7.20 12.43 -17.89
C GLY A 443 7.59 11.60 -19.13
N ASP A 444 6.66 11.34 -20.05
CA ASP A 444 6.91 10.45 -21.19
C ASP A 444 7.96 11.04 -22.13
N ARG A 445 9.01 10.23 -22.39
CA ARG A 445 10.18 10.62 -23.19
C ARG A 445 10.99 11.79 -22.62
N GLU A 446 10.78 12.13 -21.34
CA GLU A 446 11.45 13.25 -20.66
C GLU A 446 12.45 12.77 -19.59
N TRP A 447 12.87 11.50 -19.64
CA TRP A 447 13.92 10.96 -18.79
C TRP A 447 15.25 11.66 -19.08
N ALA A 448 15.86 12.26 -18.07
CA ALA A 448 16.99 13.20 -18.21
C ALA A 448 16.70 14.44 -19.09
N GLY A 449 15.43 14.70 -19.41
CA GLY A 449 14.91 15.92 -20.04
C GLY A 449 14.20 16.78 -19.00
N LYS A 450 12.95 17.17 -19.26
CA LYS A 450 12.21 18.06 -18.35
C LYS A 450 12.03 17.51 -16.93
N MET A 451 12.00 16.18 -16.76
CA MET A 451 11.99 15.59 -15.41
C MET A 451 13.24 15.95 -14.61
N HIS A 452 14.38 16.12 -15.27
CA HIS A 452 15.61 16.57 -14.62
C HIS A 452 15.60 18.08 -14.37
N ASP A 453 14.99 18.85 -15.26
CA ASP A 453 14.77 20.29 -15.04
C ASP A 453 13.91 20.53 -13.78
N ASP A 454 12.87 19.72 -13.53
CA ASP A 454 12.06 19.81 -12.30
C ASP A 454 12.92 19.69 -11.03
N LEU A 455 13.87 18.75 -11.04
CA LEU A 455 14.80 18.55 -9.91
C LEU A 455 15.73 19.74 -9.72
N ILE A 456 16.23 20.33 -10.82
CA ILE A 456 17.06 21.53 -10.78
C ILE A 456 16.25 22.72 -10.25
N ASP A 457 15.02 22.90 -10.75
CA ASP A 457 14.13 23.98 -10.34
C ASP A 457 13.78 23.89 -8.85
N ALA A 458 13.59 22.68 -8.31
CA ALA A 458 13.38 22.48 -6.87
C ALA A 458 14.61 22.85 -6.03
N VAL A 459 15.83 22.56 -6.53
CA VAL A 459 17.07 22.97 -5.85
C VAL A 459 17.21 24.50 -5.86
N GLU A 460 16.95 25.16 -6.99
CA GLU A 460 16.98 26.63 -7.10
C GLU A 460 15.91 27.28 -6.21
N TRP A 461 14.72 26.69 -6.15
CA TRP A 461 13.65 27.11 -5.24
C TRP A 461 14.09 27.02 -3.78
N ALA A 462 14.72 25.91 -3.38
CA ALA A 462 15.17 25.73 -2.01
C ALA A 462 16.24 26.77 -1.62
N ILE A 463 17.21 27.03 -2.50
CA ILE A 463 18.25 28.07 -2.27
C ILE A 463 17.61 29.46 -2.07
N SER A 464 16.57 29.77 -2.83
CA SER A 464 15.95 31.10 -2.79
C SER A 464 14.90 31.29 -1.69
N HIS A 465 14.22 30.22 -1.25
CA HIS A 465 13.06 30.31 -0.36
C HIS A 465 13.18 29.53 0.95
N ALA A 466 14.07 28.53 1.03
CA ALA A 466 14.18 27.63 2.17
C ALA A 466 15.45 27.86 3.03
N GLY A 467 16.28 28.85 2.69
CA GLY A 467 17.45 29.23 3.49
C GLY A 467 18.54 28.15 3.52
N VAL A 468 18.72 27.44 2.40
CA VAL A 468 19.79 26.45 2.16
C VAL A 468 20.90 27.01 1.27
#